data_AF-A0A543BTN8-F1
#
_entry.id   AF-A0A543BTN8-F1
#
_cell.length_a   1.000
_cell.length_b   1.000
_cell.length_c   1.000
_cell.angle_alpha   90.00
_cell.angle_beta   90.00
_cell.angle_gamma   90.00
#
_symmetry.space_group_name_H-M   'P 1'
#
loop_
_entity.id
_entity.type
_entity.pdbx_description
1 polymer ?
#
loop_
_entity_poly.entity_id
_entity_poly.type
_entity_poly.pdbx_seq_one_letter_code
_entity_poly.pdbx_strand_id
1 'polypeptide(L)' 'MRPSPANAICLGGPCHGKVTHIDQDIGLVTVPLPPPADGTTEYHITAESIHHPSSRGPLTVLHWNHTVPPCGHP' A
#
# COMPACT_ATOMS: atom_id res chain seq x y z
N MET A 1 1.04 -19.78 -12.18
CA MET A 1 1.90 -18.73 -11.56
C MET A 1 1.63 -18.75 -10.06
N ARG A 2 2.64 -19.02 -9.22
CA ARG A 2 2.49 -18.84 -7.77
C ARG A 2 2.45 -17.33 -7.50
N PRO A 3 1.52 -16.81 -6.69
CA PRO A 3 1.55 -15.40 -6.31
C PRO A 3 2.90 -15.12 -5.64
N SER A 4 3.57 -14.04 -6.05
CA SER A 4 4.80 -13.58 -5.42
C SER A 4 4.55 -13.38 -3.91
N PRO A 5 5.49 -13.79 -3.04
CA PRO A 5 5.32 -13.61 -1.61
C PRO A 5 5.18 -12.11 -1.32
N ALA A 6 4.10 -11.71 -0.66
CA ALA A 6 3.85 -10.31 -0.37
C ALA A 6 5.00 -9.73 0.48
N ASN A 7 5.47 -8.54 0.11
CA ASN A 7 6.68 -7.91 0.66
C ASN A 7 6.41 -6.50 1.19
N ALA A 8 5.17 -6.01 1.17
CA ALA A 8 4.82 -4.68 1.62
C ALA A 8 3.49 -4.64 2.38
N ILE A 9 3.31 -3.65 3.25
CA ILE A 9 2.09 -3.43 4.03
C ILE A 9 1.64 -1.98 3.98
N CYS A 10 0.36 -1.77 3.72
CA CYS A 10 -0.28 -0.46 3.70
C CYS A 10 -0.57 0.02 5.13
N LEU A 11 -0.05 1.19 5.49
CA LEU A 11 -0.35 1.87 6.74
C LEU A 11 -1.06 3.21 6.45
N GLY A 12 -2.17 3.41 7.14
CA GLY A 12 -3.08 4.53 6.94
C GLY A 12 -4.02 4.32 5.74
N GLY A 13 -4.99 5.21 5.62
CA GLY A 13 -5.92 5.23 4.49
C GLY A 13 -6.86 4.02 4.40
N PRO A 14 -7.53 3.86 3.24
CA PRO A 14 -8.58 2.87 3.05
C PRO A 14 -8.05 1.43 2.94
N CYS A 15 -6.76 1.24 2.65
CA CYS A 15 -6.13 -0.07 2.58
C CYS A 15 -5.30 -0.41 3.83
N HIS A 16 -5.51 0.26 4.97
CA HIS A 16 -4.73 0.00 6.19
C HIS A 16 -4.69 -1.49 6.56
N GLY A 17 -3.49 -2.01 6.84
CA GLY A 17 -3.24 -3.41 7.19
C GLY A 17 -3.19 -4.37 5.99
N LYS A 18 -3.45 -3.90 4.77
CA LYS A 18 -3.39 -4.73 3.56
C LYS A 18 -1.94 -5.03 3.21
N VAL A 19 -1.63 -6.31 3.08
CA VAL A 19 -0.34 -6.80 2.61
C VAL A 19 -0.39 -6.98 1.09
N THR A 20 0.61 -6.46 0.38
CA THR A 20 0.70 -6.52 -1.08
C THR A 20 2.13 -6.85 -1.53
N HIS A 21 2.28 -7.17 -2.81
CA HIS A 21 3.57 -7.26 -3.45
C HIS A 21 3.88 -5.98 -4.23
N ILE A 22 5.08 -5.43 -4.05
CA ILE A 22 5.63 -4.32 -4.82
C ILE A 22 6.93 -4.78 -5.49
N ASP A 23 7.15 -4.31 -6.71
CA ASP A 23 8.39 -4.58 -7.47
C ASP A 23 9.39 -3.42 -7.40
N GLN A 24 8.93 -2.27 -6.89
CA GLN A 24 9.66 -1.02 -6.74
C GLN A 24 10.02 -0.78 -5.28
N ASP A 25 11.16 -0.14 -5.04
CA ASP A 25 11.72 0.13 -3.70
C ASP A 25 11.45 1.56 -3.22
N ILE A 26 11.22 2.50 -4.14
CA ILE A 26 10.96 3.93 -3.86
C ILE A 26 9.86 4.48 -4.76
N GLY A 27 9.15 5.50 -4.28
CA GLY A 27 8.15 6.24 -5.06
C GLY A 27 6.72 5.97 -4.63
N LEU A 28 5.78 6.07 -5.58
CA LEU A 28 4.35 5.87 -5.36
C LEU A 28 3.88 4.54 -5.95
N VAL A 29 3.11 3.80 -5.17
CA VAL A 29 2.43 2.59 -5.62
C VAL A 29 0.91 2.76 -5.55
N THR A 30 0.26 2.34 -6.63
CA THR A 30 -1.19 2.32 -6.75
C THR A 30 -1.73 1.00 -6.21
N VAL A 31 -2.55 1.06 -5.17
CA VAL A 31 -3.15 -0.12 -4.52
C VAL A 31 -4.66 -0.14 -4.81
N PRO A 32 -5.22 -1.26 -5.31
CA PRO A 32 -6.66 -1.36 -5.53
C PRO A 32 -7.41 -1.32 -4.21
N LEU A 33 -8.48 -0.53 -4.18
CA LEU A 33 -9.33 -0.39 -3.00
C LEU A 33 -10.08 -1.71 -2.72
N PRO A 34 -10.31 -2.04 -1.45
CA PRO A 34 -11.18 -3.15 -1.10
C PRO A 34 -12.65 -2.79 -1.41
N PRO A 35 -13.48 -3.78 -1.81
CA PRO A 35 -14.91 -3.56 -1.96
C PRO A 35 -15.53 -3.07 -0.63
N PRO A 36 -16.57 -2.22 -0.66
CA PRO A 36 -17.38 -1.84 -1.83
C PRO A 36 -16.83 -0.66 -2.65
N ALA A 37 -15.65 -0.13 -2.33
CA ALA A 37 -15.08 0.97 -3.09
C ALA A 37 -14.39 0.46 -4.37
N ASP A 38 -14.90 0.88 -5.53
CA ASP A 38 -14.23 0.69 -6.81
C ASP A 38 -13.17 1.79 -7.02
N GLY A 39 -11.96 1.39 -7.41
CA GLY A 39 -10.89 2.31 -7.74
C GLY A 39 -9.54 1.90 -7.14
N THR A 40 -8.62 2.86 -7.14
CA THR A 40 -7.27 2.69 -6.60
C THR A 40 -6.90 3.89 -5.76
N THR A 41 -5.96 3.68 -4.84
CA THR A 41 -5.40 4.74 -4.01
C THR A 41 -3.88 4.66 -4.06
N GLU A 42 -3.23 5.81 -3.86
CA GLU A 42 -1.78 5.90 -3.89
C GLU A 42 -1.19 5.76 -2.48
N TYR A 43 -0.05 5.09 -2.41
CA TYR A 43 0.76 4.98 -1.21
C TYR A 43 2.22 5.31 -1.55
N HIS A 44 2.92 6.00 -0.66
CA HIS A 44 4.36 6.19 -0.72
C HIS A 44 5.06 4.96 -0.17
N ILE A 45 6.03 4.46 -0.94
CA ILE A 45 6.95 3.44 -0.46
C ILE A 45 7.96 4.14 0.44
N THR A 46 8.08 3.67 1.68
CA THR A 46 9.05 4.20 2.64
C THR A 46 10.21 3.24 2.81
N ALA A 47 11.34 3.75 3.31
CA ALA A 47 12.47 2.92 3.71
C ALA A 47 12.22 2.15 5.03
N GLU A 48 11.06 2.35 5.66
CA GLU A 48 10.69 1.65 6.89
C GLU A 48 10.22 0.24 6.56
N SER A 49 10.59 -0.71 7.41
CA SER A 49 10.12 -2.08 7.30
C SER A 49 9.67 -2.59 8.66
N ILE A 50 8.61 -3.38 8.68
CA ILE A 50 8.07 -3.97 9.90
C ILE A 50 8.03 -5.49 9.80
N HIS A 51 8.24 -6.15 10.92
CA HIS A 51 7.99 -7.58 11.03
C HIS A 51 6.52 -7.80 11.38
N HIS A 52 5.75 -8.35 10.45
CA HIS A 52 4.35 -8.73 10.70
C HIS A 52 4.27 -10.24 10.96
N PRO A 53 3.57 -10.71 12.02
CA PRO A 53 3.53 -12.13 12.38
C PRO A 53 2.91 -13.02 11.29
N SER A 54 2.13 -12.46 10.37
CA SER A 54 1.58 -13.19 9.22
C SER A 54 2.54 -13.29 8.02
N SER A 55 3.72 -12.67 8.09
CA SER A 55 4.75 -12.75 7.04
C SER A 55 5.99 -13.48 7.56
N ARG A 56 6.68 -14.19 6.66
CA ARG A 56 7.96 -14.87 6.98
C ARG A 56 9.16 -13.92 6.97
N GLY A 57 8.98 -12.67 6.51
CA GLY A 57 10.06 -11.69 6.38
C GLY A 57 9.57 -10.26 6.63
N PRO A 58 10.50 -9.28 6.70
CA PRO A 58 10.15 -7.88 6.87
C PRO A 58 9.28 -7.41 5.69
N LEU A 59 8.27 -6.62 6.00
CA LEU A 59 7.39 -5.99 5.03
C LEU A 59 7.73 -4.50 4.95
N THR A 60 7.99 -4.01 3.74
CA THR A 60 8.15 -2.58 3.47
C THR A 60 6.88 -1.84 3.80
N VAL A 61 7.00 -0.73 4.53
CA VAL A 61 5.86 0.09 4.91
C VAL A 61 5.47 0.99 3.74
N LEU A 62 4.18 0.99 3.43
CA LEU A 62 3.56 1.87 2.47
C LEU A 62 2.72 2.89 3.23
N HIS A 63 3.08 4.17 3.19
CA HIS A 63 2.31 5.23 3.83
C HIS A 63 1.28 5.82 2.87
N TRP A 64 0.03 5.91 3.32
CA TRP A 64 -1.04 6.42 2.48
C TRP A 64 -0.72 7.83 1.96
N ASN A 65 -0.72 7.97 0.64
CA ASN A 65 -0.56 9.27 0.01
C ASN A 65 -1.90 10.00 0.06
N HIS A 66 -2.12 10.76 1.14
CA HIS A 66 -3.27 11.64 1.24
C HIS A 66 -3.06 12.94 0.45
N THR A 67 -2.39 12.90 -0.71
CA THR A 67 -2.60 13.95 -1.71
C THR A 67 -4.07 13.91 -2.05
N VAL A 68 -4.83 14.71 -1.32
CA VAL A 68 -6.20 15.06 -1.63
C VAL A 68 -6.26 15.26 -3.14
N PRO A 69 -7.18 14.61 -3.88
CA PRO A 69 -7.43 15.04 -5.25
C PRO A 69 -7.65 16.56 -5.16
N PRO A 70 -7.04 17.39 -6.04
CA PRO A 70 -7.23 18.82 -5.99
C PRO A 70 -8.73 19.03 -5.91
N CYS A 71 -9.19 19.55 -4.75
CA CYS A 71 -10.60 19.61 -4.45
C CYS A 71 -11.26 20.26 -5.65
N GLY A 72 -12.02 19.48 -6.41
CA GLY A 72 -12.99 20.00 -7.35
C GLY A 72 -14.01 20.75 -6.51
N HIS A 73 -13.68 21.99 -6.19
CA HIS A 73 -14.56 23.00 -5.67
C HIS A 73 -15.69 23.24 -6.71
N PRO A 74 -16.82 23.79 -6.24
CA PRO A 74 -18.19 23.27 -6.38
C PRO A 74 -18.77 23.18 -7.79
#